data_AF-A0A497HJZ2-F1
#
_entry.id   AF-A0A497HJZ2-F1
#
_cell.length_a   1.000
_cell.length_b   1.000
_cell.length_c   1.000
_cell.angle_alpha   90.00
_cell.angle_beta   90.00
_cell.angle_gamma   90.00
#
_symmetry.space_group_name_H-M   'P 1'
#
loop_
_entity.id
_entity.type
_entity.pdbx_description
1 polymer ?
#
loop_
_entity_poly.entity_id
_entity_poly.type
_entity_poly.pdbx_seq_one_letter_code
_entity_poly.pdbx_strand_id
1 'polypeptide(L)'
;MNKILKGSIILSAGNLSVRVLGHIYRILMGKMLLPYEFGLLNLALPFQYMIFIISSSGIAPSVARFVAREKRGERNKIIFSSLFYFFLMGMALAIALIILSPSIGRHIFHAQEV
;
A
#
# COMPACT_ATOMS: atom_id res chain seq x y z
N MET A 1 -3.03 -33.67 -1.74
CA MET A 1 -2.40 -32.38 -2.11
C MET A 1 -2.16 -31.58 -0.84
N ASN A 2 -0.90 -31.34 -0.46
CA ASN A 2 -0.53 -30.69 0.81
C ASN A 2 -1.14 -29.28 0.95
N LYS A 3 -1.59 -28.92 2.17
CA LYS A 3 -2.17 -27.59 2.48
C LYS A 3 -1.22 -26.44 2.11
N ILE A 4 0.09 -26.66 2.22
CA ILE A 4 1.14 -25.71 1.85
C ILE A 4 1.10 -25.43 0.33
N LEU A 5 0.99 -26.48 -0.50
CA LEU A 5 0.98 -26.33 -1.95
C LEU A 5 -0.24 -25.53 -2.44
N LYS A 6 -1.42 -25.76 -1.86
CA LYS A 6 -2.61 -24.94 -2.14
C LYS A 6 -2.39 -23.47 -1.74
N GLY A 7 -1.81 -23.22 -0.57
CA GLY A 7 -1.52 -21.87 -0.10
C GLY A 7 -0.54 -21.12 -1.01
N SER A 8 0.53 -21.79 -1.44
CA SER A 8 1.53 -21.21 -2.35
C SER A 8 0.93 -20.88 -3.71
N ILE A 9 0.12 -21.77 -4.30
CA ILE A 9 -0.55 -21.51 -5.60
C ILE A 9 -1.45 -20.27 -5.52
N ILE A 10 -2.23 -20.13 -4.45
CA ILE A 10 -3.10 -18.96 -4.24
C ILE A 10 -2.26 -17.68 -4.09
N LEU A 11 -1.17 -17.74 -3.32
CA LEU A 11 -0.30 -16.58 -3.10
C LEU A 11 0.40 -16.15 -4.40
N SER A 12 0.88 -17.12 -5.19
CA SER A 12 1.51 -16.88 -6.50
C SER A 12 0.51 -16.29 -7.50
N ALA A 13 -0.70 -16.85 -7.59
CA ALA A 13 -1.76 -16.31 -8.44
C ALA A 13 -2.12 -14.88 -8.04
N GLY A 14 -2.26 -14.59 -6.75
CA GLY A 14 -2.51 -13.23 -6.26
C GLY A 14 -1.38 -12.25 -6.63
N ASN A 15 -0.12 -12.66 -6.45
CA ASN A 15 1.03 -11.83 -6.83
C ASN A 15 1.08 -11.55 -8.34
N LEU A 16 0.79 -12.57 -9.16
CA LEU A 16 0.71 -12.40 -10.62
C LEU A 16 -0.39 -11.41 -10.99
N SER A 17 -1.58 -11.53 -10.41
CA SER A 17 -2.69 -10.60 -10.65
C SER A 17 -2.33 -9.16 -10.29
N VAL A 18 -1.67 -8.92 -9.16
CA VAL A 18 -1.22 -7.58 -8.76
C VAL A 18 -0.23 -7.00 -9.76
N ARG A 19 0.71 -7.81 -10.27
CA ARG A 19 1.68 -7.38 -11.28
C ARG A 19 1.01 -7.02 -12.60
N VAL A 20 0.06 -7.84 -13.06
CA VAL A 20 -0.71 -7.58 -14.29
C VAL A 20 -1.49 -6.27 -14.17
N LEU A 21 -2.21 -6.08 -13.07
CA LEU A 21 -2.94 -4.83 -12.80
C LEU A 21 -2.01 -3.62 -12.77
N GLY A 22 -0.85 -3.72 -12.12
CA GLY A 22 0.15 -2.66 -12.10
C GLY A 22 0.68 -2.31 -13.50
N HIS A 23 0.82 -3.31 -14.37
CA HIS A 23 1.25 -3.09 -15.75
C HIS A 23 0.17 -2.41 -16.59
N ILE A 24 -1.09 -2.83 -16.43
CA ILE A 24 -2.25 -2.17 -17.06
C ILE A 24 -2.33 -0.71 -16.63
N TYR A 25 -2.18 -0.41 -15.33
CA TYR A 25 -2.14 0.95 -14.81
C TYR A 25 -1.06 1.80 -15.47
N ARG A 26 0.16 1.26 -15.62
CA ARG A 26 1.26 1.97 -16.29
C ARG A 26 0.97 2.23 -17.77
N ILE A 27 0.41 1.27 -18.50
CA ILE A 27 0.07 1.44 -19.92
C ILE A 27 -1.03 2.49 -20.09
N LEU A 28 -2.07 2.45 -19.25
CA LEU A 28 -3.16 3.42 -19.30
C LEU A 28 -2.66 4.84 -19.04
N MET A 29 -1.88 5.02 -17.97
CA MET A 29 -1.31 6.32 -17.62
C MET A 29 -0.31 6.82 -18.66
N GLY A 30 0.53 5.93 -19.22
CA GLY A 30 1.46 6.31 -20.29
C GLY A 30 0.78 6.76 -21.58
N LYS A 31 -0.50 6.39 -21.80
CA LYS A 31 -1.30 6.85 -22.94
C LYS A 31 -2.12 8.11 -22.64
N MET A 32 -2.51 8.31 -21.38
CA MET A 32 -3.35 9.44 -20.97
C MET A 32 -2.53 10.68 -20.58
N LEU A 33 -1.32 10.51 -20.07
CA LEU A 33 -0.48 11.60 -19.58
C LEU A 33 0.55 12.01 -20.63
N LEU A 34 0.85 13.31 -20.71
CA LEU A 34 2.01 13.79 -21.43
C LEU A 34 3.30 13.28 -20.75
N PRO A 35 4.43 13.19 -21.48
CA PRO A 35 5.70 12.71 -20.94
C PRO A 35 6.15 13.43 -19.65
N TYR A 36 5.85 14.73 -19.54
CA TYR A 36 6.14 15.54 -18.35
C TYR A 36 5.30 15.12 -17.13
N GLU A 37 3.98 15.04 -17.28
CA GLU A 37 3.05 14.61 -16.22
C GLU A 37 3.33 13.17 -15.76
N PHE A 38 3.69 12.30 -16.69
CA PHE A 38 4.08 10.92 -16.37
C PHE A 38 5.41 10.87 -15.58
N GLY A 39 6.34 11.78 -15.85
CA GLY A 39 7.57 11.96 -15.07
C GLY A 39 7.29 12.37 -13.63
N LEU A 40 6.43 13.37 -13.42
CA LEU A 40 5.99 13.80 -12.10
C LEU A 40 5.30 12.67 -11.32
N LEU A 41 4.39 11.93 -11.98
CA LEU A 41 3.72 10.78 -11.39
C LEU A 41 4.74 9.74 -10.89
N ASN A 42 5.75 9.39 -11.70
CA ASN A 42 6.76 8.40 -11.29
C ASN A 42 7.63 8.87 -10.13
N LEU A 43 7.83 10.18 -9.95
CA LEU A 43 8.53 10.74 -8.81
C LEU A 43 7.66 10.71 -7.52
N ALA A 44 6.34 10.83 -7.66
CA ALA A 44 5.40 10.77 -6.54
C ALA A 44 5.08 9.34 -6.08
N LEU A 45 5.05 8.36 -6.99
CA LEU A 45 4.69 6.97 -6.69
C LEU A 45 5.51 6.31 -5.56
N PRO A 46 6.84 6.48 -5.45
CA PRO A 46 7.61 5.94 -4.34
C PRO A 46 7.11 6.37 -2.96
N PHE A 47 6.68 7.63 -2.81
CA PHE A 47 6.13 8.14 -1.55
C PHE A 47 4.81 7.46 -1.20
N GLN A 48 3.94 7.28 -2.21
CA GLN A 48 2.69 6.56 -2.05
C GLN A 48 2.95 5.10 -1.62
N TYR A 49 3.89 4.42 -2.27
CA TYR A 49 4.25 3.04 -1.90
C TYR A 49 4.87 2.96 -0.51
N MET A 50 5.68 3.94 -0.12
CA MET A 50 6.31 3.98 1.21
C MET A 50 5.26 4.02 2.31
N ILE A 51 4.26 4.91 2.20
CA ILE A 51 3.15 4.95 3.16
C ILE A 51 2.41 3.62 3.17
N PHE A 52 2.07 3.09 1.99
CA PHE A 52 1.29 1.85 1.88
C PHE A 52 2.01 0.65 2.53
N ILE A 53 3.31 0.53 2.32
CA ILE A 53 4.12 -0.53 2.92
C ILE A 53 4.21 -0.34 4.44
N ILE A 54 4.48 0.87 4.94
CA ILE A 54 4.57 1.12 6.39
C ILE A 54 3.22 0.85 7.07
N SER A 55 2.10 1.29 6.46
CA SER A 55 0.78 1.08 7.02
C SER A 55 0.36 -0.40 6.98
N SER A 56 0.70 -1.15 5.92
CA SER A 56 0.32 -2.57 5.81
C SER A 56 1.30 -3.53 6.49
N SER A 57 2.54 -3.08 6.74
CA SER A 57 3.55 -3.83 7.46
C SER A 57 3.08 -4.08 8.90
N GLY A 58 2.99 -5.35 9.28
CA GLY A 58 2.58 -5.76 10.62
C GLY A 58 1.08 -6.09 10.77
N ILE A 59 0.21 -5.72 9.82
CA ILE A 59 -1.22 -6.04 9.92
C ILE A 59 -1.46 -7.52 9.67
N ALA A 60 -0.96 -8.06 8.55
CA ALA A 60 -1.13 -9.46 8.21
C ALA A 60 -0.69 -10.43 9.34
N PRO A 61 0.52 -10.30 9.94
CA PRO A 61 0.92 -11.17 11.04
C PRO A 61 0.13 -10.92 12.33
N SER A 62 -0.25 -9.66 12.63
CA SER A 62 -1.03 -9.34 13.83
C SER A 62 -2.44 -9.94 13.75
N VAL A 63 -3.13 -9.76 12.64
CA VAL A 63 -4.47 -10.34 12.40
C VAL A 63 -4.41 -11.87 12.49
N ALA A 64 -3.40 -12.50 11.87
CA ALA A 64 -3.23 -13.95 11.96
C ALA A 64 -3.07 -14.44 13.40
N ARG A 65 -2.28 -13.75 14.22
CA ARG A 65 -2.08 -14.08 15.65
C ARG A 65 -3.34 -13.88 16.49
N PHE A 66 -4.08 -12.78 16.29
CA PHE A 66 -5.31 -12.52 17.03
C PHE A 66 -6.42 -13.52 16.66
N VAL A 67 -6.60 -13.81 15.37
CA VAL A 67 -7.60 -14.79 14.90
C VAL A 67 -7.27 -16.21 15.37
N ALA A 68 -5.99 -16.57 15.48
CA ALA A 68 -5.59 -17.89 15.98
C ALA A 68 -5.87 -18.10 17.48
N ARG A 69 -5.95 -17.02 18.28
CA ARG A 69 -6.21 -17.07 19.72
C ARG A 69 -7.70 -17.06 20.09
N GLU A 70 -8.57 -16.60 19.20
CA GLU A 70 -10.01 -16.39 19.46
C GLU A 70 -10.90 -17.58 19.06
N LYS A 71 -11.92 -17.89 19.87
CA LYS A 71 -12.85 -19.01 19.63
C LYS A 71 -14.08 -18.53 18.84
N ARG A 72 -14.01 -18.55 17.50
CA ARG A 72 -15.09 -18.44 16.48
C ARG A 72 -16.11 -17.28 16.57
N GLY A 73 -16.40 -16.70 17.74
CA GLY A 73 -17.42 -15.68 17.98
C GLY A 73 -16.93 -14.23 17.84
N GLU A 74 -15.66 -13.94 18.18
CA GLU A 74 -15.15 -12.55 18.13
C GLU A 74 -14.26 -12.24 16.91
N ARG A 75 -14.13 -13.18 15.97
CA ARG A 75 -13.29 -13.01 14.78
C ARG A 75 -13.63 -11.75 13.98
N ASN A 76 -14.92 -11.43 13.86
CA ASN A 76 -15.37 -10.22 13.14
C ASN A 76 -14.98 -8.93 13.89
N LYS A 77 -15.01 -8.92 15.22
CA LYS A 77 -14.58 -7.78 16.04
C LYS A 77 -13.08 -7.54 15.90
N ILE A 78 -12.28 -8.61 15.89
CA ILE A 78 -10.82 -8.50 15.66
C ILE A 78 -10.52 -7.90 14.28
N ILE A 79 -11.19 -8.39 13.23
CA ILE A 79 -11.00 -7.89 11.87
C ILE A 79 -11.39 -6.43 11.79
N PHE A 80 -12.53 -6.04 12.38
CA PHE A 80 -12.99 -4.65 12.38
C PHE A 80 -12.05 -3.73 13.18
N SER A 81 -11.59 -4.18 14.35
CA SER A 81 -10.61 -3.44 15.16
C SER A 81 -9.29 -3.28 14.41
N SER A 82 -8.79 -4.34 13.76
CA SER A 82 -7.56 -4.27 12.95
C SER A 82 -7.70 -3.32 11.76
N LEU A 83 -8.87 -3.29 11.12
CA LEU A 83 -9.18 -2.37 10.04
C LEU A 83 -9.25 -0.91 10.55
N PHE A 84 -9.83 -0.70 11.72
CA PHE A 84 -9.86 0.62 12.37
C PHE A 84 -8.45 1.12 12.70
N TYR A 85 -7.59 0.24 13.24
CA TYR A 85 -6.17 0.57 13.47
C TYR A 85 -5.41 0.87 12.19
N PHE A 86 -5.67 0.13 11.11
CA PHE A 86 -5.08 0.43 9.80
C PHE A 86 -5.50 1.81 9.29
N PHE A 87 -6.78 2.13 9.40
CA PHE A 87 -7.32 3.42 9.00
C PHE A 87 -6.69 4.56 9.82
N LEU A 88 -6.61 4.41 11.14
CA LEU A 88 -6.03 5.40 12.03
C LEU A 88 -4.54 5.62 11.75
N MET A 89 -3.79 4.53 11.56
CA MET A 89 -2.36 4.59 11.23
C MET A 89 -2.11 5.20 9.85
N GLY A 90 -2.91 4.83 8.85
CA GLY A 90 -2.86 5.42 7.52
C GLY A 90 -3.16 6.91 7.54
N MET A 91 -4.16 7.33 8.31
CA MET A 91 -4.50 8.74 8.48
C MET A 91 -3.39 9.54 9.17
N ALA A 92 -2.79 8.98 10.22
CA ALA A 92 -1.64 9.59 10.91
C ALA A 92 -0.43 9.76 9.97
N LEU A 93 -0.11 8.73 9.18
CA LEU A 93 0.98 8.79 8.19
C LEU A 93 0.68 9.77 7.05
N ALA A 94 -0.57 9.86 6.60
CA ALA A 94 -0.99 10.84 5.60
C ALA A 94 -0.83 12.28 6.10
N ILE A 95 -1.24 12.56 7.34
CA ILE A 95 -1.06 13.88 7.99
C ILE A 95 0.44 14.19 8.14
N ALA A 96 1.24 13.22 8.59
CA ALA A 96 2.68 13.38 8.70
C ALA A 96 3.32 13.72 7.35
N LEU A 97 2.88 13.08 6.26
CA LEU A 97 3.39 13.37 4.93
C LEU A 97 2.96 14.76 4.44
N ILE A 98 1.73 15.20 4.70
CA ILE A 98 1.28 16.56 4.36
C ILE A 98 2.15 17.63 5.06
N ILE A 99 2.52 17.42 6.33
CA ILE A 99 3.40 18.33 7.07
C ILE A 99 4.84 18.28 6.53
N LEU A 100 5.32 17.09 6.11
CA LEU A 100 6.67 16.91 5.59
C LEU A 100 6.82 17.31 4.11
N SER A 101 5.72 17.37 3.37
CA SER A 101 5.63 17.78 1.96
C SER A 101 6.40 19.09 1.65
N PRO A 102 6.20 20.20 2.37
CA PRO A 102 6.96 21.43 2.13
C PRO A 102 8.47 21.32 2.41
N SER A 103 8.93 20.31 3.16
CA SER A 103 10.35 20.02 3.35
C SER A 103 10.92 19.14 2.23
N ILE A 104 10.14 18.17 1.76
CA ILE A 104 10.53 17.25 0.67
C ILE A 104 10.65 18.03 -0.65
N GLY A 105 9.72 18.96 -0.90
CA GLY A 105 9.77 19.85 -2.07
C GLY A 105 11.06 20.66 -2.13
N ARG A 106 11.53 21.22 -1.02
CA ARG A 106 12.73 22.08 -1.00
C ARG A 106 14.07 21.34 -1.10
N HIS A 107 14.16 20.09 -0.66
CA HIS A 107 15.43 19.36 -0.64
C HIS A 107 15.57 18.29 -1.74
N ILE A 108 14.47 17.73 -2.26
CA ILE A 108 14.52 16.65 -3.26
C ILE A 108 14.16 17.17 -4.66
N PHE A 109 13.25 18.12 -4.77
CA PHE A 109 12.89 18.75 -6.04
C PHE A 109 13.47 20.16 -6.07
N HIS A 110 14.67 20.33 -6.63
CA HIS A 110 15.10 21.64 -7.14
C HIS A 110 14.23 22.02 -8.37
N ALA A 111 12.91 21.98 -8.23
CA ALA A 111 12.01 22.63 -9.17
C ALA A 111 12.13 24.13 -8.84
N GLN A 112 13.02 24.79 -9.58
CA GLN A 112 12.93 26.23 -9.77
C GLN A 112 11.46 26.54 -10.04
N GLU A 113 10.86 27.34 -9.14
CA GLU A 113 9.67 28.11 -9.49
C GLU A 113 9.99 28.82 -10.81
N VAL A 114 9.25 28.45 -11.85
CA VAL A 114 9.03 29.30 -13.02
C VAL A 114 7.58 29.72 -12.97
#